data_AF-A0A4R2NTY3-F1
#
_entry.id   AF-A0A4R2NTY3-F1
#
_cell.length_a   1.000
_cell.length_b   1.000
_cell.length_c   1.000
_cell.angle_alpha   90.00
_cell.angle_beta   90.00
_cell.angle_gamma   90.00
#
_symmetry.space_group_name_H-M   'P 1'
#
loop_
_entity.id
_entity.type
_entity.pdbx_description
1 polymer ?
#
loop_
_entity_poly.entity_id
_entity_poly.type
_entity_poly.pdbx_seq_one_letter_code
_entity_poly.pdbx_strand_id
1 'polypeptide(L)'
;MEQKTGHCPFAAQHDTITGHHPIRIGRSVMNREILRPVLRQAGVSEMPFDPHVLVASCPCPVDWDAAAFAPEHNRIAISPRKPRLVRTPEDTVALAFDADELSARWKTLTEAGAHWTGAAYVPQIVLGPAPDDLPETCFFSGPILFGPEWRKTPDCA
;
A
#
# COMPACT_ATOMS: atom_id res chain seq x y z
N MET A 1 33.89 -12.56 -7.91
CA MET A 1 33.16 -11.30 -7.70
C MET A 1 31.71 -11.61 -7.99
N GLU A 2 30.95 -11.86 -6.92
CA GLU A 2 29.56 -12.29 -7.02
C GLU A 2 28.71 -11.07 -7.37
N GLN A 3 28.14 -11.06 -8.57
CA GLN A 3 27.20 -10.02 -8.98
C GLN A 3 25.95 -10.17 -8.13
N LYS A 4 25.78 -9.29 -7.14
CA LYS A 4 24.50 -9.08 -6.47
C LYS A 4 23.50 -8.60 -7.51
N THR A 5 22.76 -9.53 -8.09
CA THR A 5 21.55 -9.24 -8.87
C THR A 5 20.63 -8.42 -7.97
N GLY A 6 20.45 -7.15 -8.30
CA GLY A 6 19.49 -6.29 -7.63
C GLY A 6 18.12 -6.97 -7.70
N HIS A 7 17.60 -7.36 -6.54
CA HIS A 7 16.28 -7.95 -6.40
C HIS A 7 15.27 -6.87 -6.80
N CYS A 8 14.87 -6.87 -8.07
CA CYS A 8 13.90 -5.93 -8.59
C CYS A 8 12.52 -6.42 -8.12
N PRO A 9 11.81 -5.70 -7.24
CA PRO A 9 10.52 -6.16 -6.71
C PRO A 9 9.45 -6.31 -7.80
N PHE A 10 9.69 -5.79 -9.00
CA PHE A 10 8.82 -5.92 -10.17
C PHE A 10 9.10 -7.17 -11.03
N ALA A 11 10.30 -7.74 -10.99
CA ALA A 11 10.70 -8.82 -11.91
C ALA A 11 10.12 -10.20 -11.51
N ALA A 12 9.76 -10.40 -10.24
CA ALA A 12 9.16 -11.63 -9.74
C ALA A 12 7.66 -11.78 -10.05
N GLN A 13 7.05 -10.79 -10.72
CA GLN A 13 5.61 -10.83 -11.04
C GLN A 13 5.25 -11.76 -12.21
N HIS A 14 6.23 -12.37 -12.89
CA HIS A 14 6.01 -13.20 -14.08
C HIS A 14 5.81 -14.69 -13.81
N ASP A 15 6.10 -15.18 -12.60
CA ASP A 15 5.77 -16.56 -12.27
C ASP A 15 4.28 -16.64 -11.91
N THR A 16 3.48 -17.20 -12.82
CA THR A 16 2.05 -17.47 -12.64
C THR A 16 1.85 -18.54 -11.57
N ILE A 17 1.88 -18.13 -10.31
CA ILE A 17 1.39 -18.93 -9.19
C ILE A 17 -0.14 -18.98 -9.29
N THR A 18 -0.67 -20.19 -9.39
CA THR A 18 -2.10 -20.49 -9.56
C THR A 18 -2.69 -21.13 -8.29
N GLY A 19 -4.01 -21.19 -8.19
CA GLY A 19 -4.71 -21.80 -7.06
C GLY A 19 -4.96 -20.86 -5.87
N HIS A 20 -5.25 -21.44 -4.69
CA HIS A 20 -5.72 -20.69 -3.54
C HIS A 20 -4.58 -20.26 -2.61
N HIS A 21 -4.32 -18.97 -2.52
CA HIS A 21 -3.23 -18.41 -1.70
C HIS A 21 -3.67 -17.16 -0.94
N PRO A 22 -3.06 -16.87 0.22
CA PRO A 22 -3.23 -15.57 0.89
C PRO A 22 -2.90 -14.44 -0.08
N ILE A 23 -3.56 -13.29 0.06
CA ILE A 23 -3.37 -12.18 -0.86
C ILE A 23 -2.84 -10.94 -0.16
N ARG A 24 -1.83 -10.32 -0.75
CA ARG A 24 -1.36 -8.99 -0.39
C ARG A 24 -1.11 -8.19 -1.66
N ILE A 25 -1.98 -7.21 -1.92
CA ILE A 25 -1.89 -6.31 -3.07
C ILE A 25 -1.59 -4.90 -2.57
N GLY A 26 -0.64 -4.24 -3.21
CA GLY A 26 -0.30 -2.85 -2.94
C GLY A 26 0.08 -2.08 -4.19
N ARG A 27 0.16 -0.75 -4.07
CA ARG A 27 0.63 0.16 -5.11
C ARG A 27 1.71 1.08 -4.55
N SER A 28 2.87 1.09 -5.19
CA SER A 28 4.01 1.94 -4.79
C SER A 28 3.76 3.41 -5.14
N VAL A 29 4.19 4.31 -4.26
CA VAL A 29 4.16 5.76 -4.48
C VAL A 29 5.33 6.14 -5.38
N MET A 30 5.01 6.71 -6.54
CA MET A 30 6.00 7.04 -7.58
C MET A 30 6.61 8.41 -7.40
N ASN A 31 5.85 9.38 -6.91
CA ASN A 31 6.31 10.74 -6.62
C ASN A 31 6.64 10.92 -5.13
N ARG A 32 7.53 10.08 -4.59
CA ARG A 32 7.88 10.00 -3.15
C ARG A 32 8.15 11.35 -2.47
N GLU A 33 8.72 12.30 -3.21
CA GLU A 33 9.00 13.66 -2.75
C GLU A 33 7.76 14.40 -2.21
N ILE A 34 6.55 14.07 -2.69
CA ILE A 34 5.29 14.65 -2.22
C ILE A 34 5.00 14.33 -0.75
N LEU A 35 5.60 13.27 -0.21
CA LEU A 35 5.42 12.85 1.18
C LEU A 35 6.35 13.61 2.14
N ARG A 36 7.43 14.25 1.66
CA ARG A 36 8.40 14.92 2.54
C ARG A 36 7.80 15.98 3.47
N PRO A 37 6.86 16.84 3.04
CA PRO A 37 6.19 17.76 3.96
C PRO A 37 5.44 17.04 5.08
N VAL A 38 4.86 15.88 4.80
CA VAL A 38 4.14 15.06 5.78
C VAL A 38 5.09 14.39 6.75
N LEU A 39 6.20 13.83 6.26
CA LEU A 39 7.24 13.27 7.12
C LEU A 39 7.77 14.31 8.11
N ARG A 40 8.02 15.54 7.65
CA ARG A 40 8.44 16.65 8.50
C ARG A 40 7.40 17.01 9.57
N GLN A 41 6.12 17.05 9.20
CA GLN A 41 5.04 17.26 10.17
C GLN A 41 4.99 16.15 11.21
N ALA A 42 5.17 14.89 10.78
CA ALA A 42 5.16 13.71 11.63
C ALA A 42 6.45 13.52 12.44
N GLY A 43 7.44 14.40 12.35
CA GLY A 43 8.72 14.23 13.05
C GLY A 43 9.56 13.04 12.57
N VAL A 44 9.30 12.51 11.38
CA VAL A 44 10.01 11.36 10.81
C VAL A 44 11.13 11.83 9.88
N SER A 45 12.36 11.38 10.15
CA SER A 45 13.56 11.75 9.38
C SER A 45 13.77 10.90 8.13
N GLU A 46 13.41 9.62 8.19
CA GLU A 46 13.69 8.65 7.13
C GLU A 46 12.41 8.11 6.51
N MET A 47 12.32 8.22 5.18
CA MET A 47 11.24 7.64 4.40
C MET A 47 11.54 6.18 4.06
N PRO A 48 10.55 5.27 4.13
CA PRO A 48 10.70 3.89 3.66
C PRO A 48 11.23 3.86 2.24
N PHE A 49 12.02 2.82 1.91
CA PHE A 49 12.59 2.65 0.58
C PHE A 49 11.50 2.59 -0.51
N ASP A 50 10.42 1.87 -0.23
CA ASP A 50 9.23 1.78 -1.09
C ASP A 50 7.98 2.18 -0.29
N PRO A 51 7.65 3.49 -0.18
CA PRO A 51 6.39 3.91 0.41
C PRO A 51 5.26 3.49 -0.53
N HIS A 52 4.26 2.79 0.00
CA HIS A 52 3.18 2.21 -0.77
C HIS A 52 1.87 2.28 0.01
N VAL A 53 0.76 2.14 -0.71
CA VAL A 53 -0.55 1.86 -0.12
C VAL A 53 -0.84 0.38 -0.28
N LEU A 54 -1.26 -0.28 0.80
CA LEU A 54 -1.84 -1.62 0.71
C LEU A 54 -3.29 -1.50 0.30
N VAL A 55 -3.63 -2.11 -0.83
CA VAL A 55 -5.01 -2.18 -1.32
C VAL A 55 -5.73 -3.32 -0.62
N ALA A 56 -5.08 -4.45 -0.39
CA ALA A 56 -5.65 -5.60 0.29
C ALA A 56 -4.57 -6.43 0.98
N SER A 57 -4.92 -7.01 2.12
CA SER A 57 -4.09 -7.99 2.83
C SER A 57 -5.00 -9.02 3.49
N CYS A 58 -5.35 -10.11 2.78
CA CYS A 58 -6.07 -11.24 3.36
C CYS A 58 -5.11 -12.38 3.70
N PRO A 59 -5.07 -12.85 4.96
CA PRO A 59 -4.43 -14.11 5.28
C PRO A 59 -5.22 -15.33 4.78
N CYS A 60 -6.52 -15.14 4.48
CA CYS A 60 -7.38 -16.16 3.91
C CYS A 60 -6.96 -16.53 2.48
N PRO A 61 -6.83 -17.82 2.13
CA PRO A 61 -6.60 -18.22 0.75
C PRO A 61 -7.77 -17.81 -0.15
N VAL A 62 -7.46 -17.13 -1.26
CA VAL A 62 -8.41 -16.76 -2.32
C VAL A 62 -7.94 -17.34 -3.65
N ASP A 63 -8.86 -17.54 -4.59
CA ASP A 63 -8.55 -18.07 -5.92
C ASP A 63 -7.75 -17.05 -6.75
N TRP A 64 -6.44 -17.25 -6.90
CA TRP A 64 -5.57 -16.36 -7.65
C TRP A 64 -5.84 -16.36 -9.16
N ASP A 65 -6.55 -17.37 -9.67
CA ASP A 65 -6.92 -17.49 -11.08
C ASP A 65 -8.16 -16.64 -11.43
N ALA A 66 -8.92 -16.19 -10.43
CA ALA A 66 -10.04 -15.29 -10.65
C ALA A 66 -9.54 -13.89 -11.02
N ALA A 67 -10.08 -13.34 -12.11
CA ALA A 67 -9.66 -12.06 -12.70
C ALA A 67 -9.68 -10.88 -11.71
N ALA A 68 -10.58 -10.92 -10.70
CA ALA A 68 -10.65 -9.89 -9.67
C ALA A 68 -9.34 -9.76 -8.87
N PHE A 69 -8.62 -10.87 -8.65
CA PHE A 69 -7.38 -10.94 -7.88
C PHE A 69 -6.11 -10.77 -8.72
N ALA A 70 -6.26 -10.56 -10.04
CA ALA A 70 -5.15 -10.16 -10.90
C ALA A 70 -4.75 -8.70 -10.58
N PRO A 71 -3.44 -8.39 -10.48
CA PRO A 71 -2.97 -7.02 -10.30
C PRO A 71 -3.40 -6.10 -11.44
N GLU A 72 -3.85 -4.90 -11.10
CA GLU A 72 -4.11 -3.85 -12.08
C GLU A 72 -2.82 -3.18 -12.56
N HIS A 73 -2.65 -3.06 -13.88
CA HIS A 73 -1.40 -2.58 -14.50
C HIS A 73 -1.38 -1.07 -14.76
N ASN A 74 -2.48 -0.37 -14.49
CA ASN A 74 -2.59 1.07 -14.70
C ASN A 74 -1.88 1.86 -13.59
N ARG A 75 -1.42 3.07 -13.93
CA ARG A 75 -1.03 4.08 -12.95
C ARG A 75 -2.25 4.92 -12.60
N ILE A 76 -2.33 5.39 -11.36
CA ILE A 76 -3.42 6.24 -10.89
C ILE A 76 -2.86 7.46 -10.17
N ALA A 77 -3.54 8.60 -10.31
CA ALA A 77 -3.25 9.83 -9.58
C ALA A 77 -4.42 10.10 -8.64
N ILE A 78 -4.14 10.14 -7.34
CA ILE A 78 -5.16 10.33 -6.30
C ILE A 78 -4.89 11.63 -5.57
N SER A 79 -5.89 12.50 -5.50
CA SER A 79 -5.88 13.67 -4.61
C SER A 79 -6.47 13.25 -3.26
N PRO A 80 -5.66 13.11 -2.20
CA PRO A 80 -6.13 12.59 -0.92
C PRO A 80 -7.18 13.50 -0.30
N ARG A 81 -8.28 12.92 0.19
CA ARG A 81 -9.29 13.65 0.97
C ARG A 81 -9.13 13.34 2.45
N LYS A 82 -9.39 14.32 3.31
CA LYS A 82 -9.23 14.21 4.78
C LYS A 82 -7.89 13.57 5.21
N PRO A 83 -6.75 14.10 4.69
CA PRO A 83 -5.44 13.60 5.08
C PRO A 83 -5.25 13.77 6.58
N ARG A 84 -4.72 12.74 7.24
CA ARG A 84 -4.47 12.73 8.68
C ARG A 84 -3.32 11.80 9.01
N LEU A 85 -2.57 12.15 10.05
CA LEU A 85 -1.54 11.28 10.60
C LEU A 85 -2.17 10.37 11.64
N VAL A 86 -1.88 9.08 11.55
CA VAL A 86 -2.38 8.06 12.47
C VAL A 86 -1.24 7.17 12.94
N ARG A 87 -1.35 6.69 14.18
CA ARG A 87 -0.50 5.61 14.69
C ARG A 87 -1.09 4.27 14.28
N THR A 88 -0.29 3.37 13.73
CA THR A 88 -0.68 2.00 13.40
C THR A 88 -0.49 1.08 14.61
N PRO A 89 -1.10 -0.12 14.63
CA PRO A 89 -0.87 -1.10 15.70
C PRO A 89 0.60 -1.55 15.87
N GLU A 90 1.40 -1.44 14.82
CA GLU A 90 2.83 -1.78 14.79
C GLU A 90 3.74 -0.63 15.25
N ASP A 91 3.17 0.39 15.91
CA ASP A 91 3.89 1.57 16.39
C ASP A 91 4.60 2.37 15.28
N THR A 92 3.98 2.40 14.10
CA THR A 92 4.40 3.24 12.97
C THR A 92 3.45 4.41 12.78
N VAL A 93 3.91 5.48 12.15
CA VAL A 93 3.05 6.57 11.71
C VAL A 93 2.71 6.39 10.24
N ALA A 94 1.43 6.59 9.91
CA ALA A 94 0.93 6.52 8.54
C ALA A 94 0.16 7.79 8.15
N LEU A 95 0.24 8.14 6.86
CA LEU A 95 -0.68 9.08 6.23
C LEU A 95 -1.96 8.33 5.83
N ALA A 96 -3.04 8.55 6.55
CA ALA A 96 -4.36 8.04 6.23
C ALA A 96 -5.17 9.07 5.44
N PHE A 97 -5.98 8.61 4.48
CA PHE A 97 -6.80 9.48 3.64
C PHE A 97 -7.97 8.71 3.03
N ASP A 98 -8.96 9.43 2.52
CA ASP A 98 -10.07 8.87 1.76
C ASP A 98 -9.71 8.91 0.26
N ALA A 99 -9.97 7.81 -0.45
CA ALA A 99 -9.83 7.70 -1.91
C ALA A 99 -10.85 6.69 -2.46
N ASP A 100 -11.71 7.14 -3.37
CA ASP A 100 -12.82 6.33 -3.87
C ASP A 100 -12.31 5.20 -4.76
N GLU A 101 -11.30 5.47 -5.58
CA GLU A 101 -10.71 4.51 -6.50
C GLU A 101 -10.09 3.32 -5.74
N LEU A 102 -9.35 3.58 -4.66
CA LEU A 102 -8.79 2.53 -3.82
C LEU A 102 -9.88 1.77 -3.04
N SER A 103 -10.90 2.50 -2.57
CA SER A 103 -12.02 1.89 -1.83
C SER A 103 -12.87 0.99 -2.73
N ALA A 104 -13.08 1.42 -3.97
CA ALA A 104 -13.78 0.63 -4.99
C ALA A 104 -12.98 -0.63 -5.33
N ARG A 105 -11.66 -0.50 -5.52
CA ARG A 105 -10.80 -1.66 -5.78
C ARG A 105 -10.81 -2.66 -4.61
N TRP A 106 -10.67 -2.19 -3.38
CA TRP A 106 -10.79 -3.02 -2.18
C TRP A 106 -12.16 -3.73 -2.10
N LYS A 107 -13.23 -3.02 -2.44
CA LYS A 107 -14.60 -3.58 -2.47
C LYS A 107 -14.73 -4.70 -3.51
N THR A 108 -14.21 -4.51 -4.72
CA THR A 108 -14.18 -5.57 -5.75
C THR A 108 -13.47 -6.83 -5.26
N LEU A 109 -12.36 -6.68 -4.54
CA LEU A 109 -11.63 -7.82 -3.96
C LEU A 109 -12.46 -8.51 -2.86
N THR A 110 -13.17 -7.73 -2.05
CA THR A 110 -14.09 -8.28 -1.02
C THR A 110 -15.22 -9.09 -1.65
N GLU A 111 -15.87 -8.53 -2.67
CA GLU A 111 -17.00 -9.14 -3.37
C GLU A 111 -16.59 -10.42 -4.12
N ALA A 112 -15.32 -10.50 -4.54
CA ALA A 112 -14.73 -11.70 -5.13
C ALA A 112 -14.34 -12.78 -4.11
N GLY A 113 -14.48 -12.53 -2.81
CA GLY A 113 -14.29 -13.51 -1.74
C GLY A 113 -13.12 -13.25 -0.80
N ALA A 114 -12.36 -12.16 -0.95
CA ALA A 114 -11.40 -11.78 0.09
C ALA A 114 -12.12 -11.31 1.35
N HIS A 115 -11.65 -11.73 2.52
CA HIS A 115 -12.30 -11.43 3.78
C HIS A 115 -11.32 -11.04 4.89
N TRP A 116 -11.41 -9.81 5.35
CA TRP A 116 -10.62 -9.28 6.45
C TRP A 116 -11.55 -8.98 7.63
N THR A 117 -11.09 -9.32 8.83
CA THR A 117 -11.78 -8.98 10.06
C THR A 117 -11.46 -7.54 10.44
N GLY A 118 -12.46 -6.76 10.87
CA GLY A 118 -12.24 -5.45 11.47
C GLY A 118 -12.93 -4.27 10.77
N ALA A 119 -12.32 -3.10 10.90
CA ALA A 119 -12.89 -1.82 10.47
C ALA A 119 -12.97 -1.69 8.95
N ALA A 120 -13.77 -0.72 8.49
CA ALA A 120 -13.82 -0.34 7.08
C ALA A 120 -12.43 0.05 6.56
N TYR A 121 -12.18 -0.24 5.28
CA TYR A 121 -10.91 0.10 4.65
C TYR A 121 -10.66 1.60 4.60
N VAL A 122 -9.49 1.98 5.09
CA VAL A 122 -8.94 3.32 5.01
C VAL A 122 -7.57 3.20 4.37
N PRO A 123 -7.36 3.76 3.17
CA PRO A 123 -6.03 3.86 2.55
C PRO A 123 -5.02 4.52 3.48
N GLN A 124 -3.87 3.88 3.63
CA GLN A 124 -2.76 4.35 4.47
C GLN A 124 -1.42 4.14 3.78
N ILE A 125 -0.53 5.14 3.89
CA ILE A 125 0.88 5.01 3.51
C ILE A 125 1.70 5.11 4.79
N VAL A 126 2.38 4.02 5.15
CA VAL A 126 3.31 4.00 6.29
C VAL A 126 4.50 4.90 5.98
N LEU A 127 4.83 5.79 6.91
CA LEU A 127 5.88 6.79 6.75
C LEU A 127 7.14 6.46 7.57
N GLY A 128 7.05 5.59 8.57
CA GLY A 128 8.17 5.20 9.43
C GLY A 128 7.75 4.95 10.87
N PRO A 129 8.71 4.75 11.79
CA PRO A 129 8.43 4.63 13.23
C PRO A 129 7.65 5.85 13.74
N ALA A 130 6.69 5.62 14.64
CA ALA A 130 5.91 6.72 15.19
C ALA A 130 6.75 7.51 16.22
N PRO A 131 6.73 8.86 16.18
CA PRO A 131 7.28 9.68 17.27
C PRO A 131 6.46 9.51 18.55
N ASP A 132 6.91 10.07 19.67
CA ASP A 132 6.11 10.09 20.91
C ASP A 132 4.79 10.84 20.70
N ASP A 133 4.87 12.05 20.13
CA ASP A 133 3.73 12.92 19.87
C ASP A 133 3.42 13.02 18.38
N LEU A 134 2.16 12.74 18.01
CA LEU A 134 1.66 12.98 16.65
C LEU A 134 0.92 14.31 16.57
N PRO A 135 1.17 15.13 15.55
CA PRO A 135 0.41 16.37 15.37
C PRO A 135 -1.06 16.06 15.07
N GLU A 136 -1.96 16.84 15.64
CA GLU A 136 -3.40 16.70 15.40
C GLU A 136 -3.82 17.11 13.97
N THR A 137 -3.02 17.95 13.33
CA THR A 137 -3.29 18.46 11.98
C THR A 137 -2.30 17.89 10.97
N CYS A 138 -2.81 17.57 9.78
CA CYS A 138 -2.02 17.11 8.66
C CYS A 138 -2.34 17.95 7.43
N PHE A 139 -1.36 18.75 7.01
CA PHE A 139 -1.42 19.49 5.76
C PHE A 139 -0.81 18.64 4.65
N PHE A 140 -1.62 18.32 3.65
CA PHE A 140 -1.18 17.64 2.45
C PHE A 140 -1.68 18.39 1.22
N SER A 141 -0.85 18.46 0.18
CA SER A 141 -1.19 19.13 -1.07
C SER A 141 -0.65 18.37 -2.26
N GLY A 142 -1.43 18.37 -3.35
CA GLY A 142 -1.10 17.72 -4.61
C GLY A 142 -1.55 16.26 -4.70
N PRO A 143 -1.46 15.66 -5.89
CA PRO A 143 -1.82 14.27 -6.10
C PRO A 143 -0.68 13.33 -5.68
N ILE A 144 -1.03 12.18 -5.12
CA ILE A 144 -0.15 11.02 -4.99
C ILE A 144 -0.25 10.19 -6.26
N LEU A 145 0.89 9.95 -6.91
CA LEU A 145 0.98 9.10 -8.09
C LEU A 145 1.32 7.69 -7.64
N PHE A 146 0.43 6.75 -7.91
CA PHE A 146 0.63 5.34 -7.65
C PHE A 146 0.97 4.58 -8.93
N GLY A 147 1.92 3.67 -8.82
CA GLY A 147 2.28 2.73 -9.87
C GLY A 147 1.23 1.62 -10.08
N PRO A 148 1.51 0.68 -10.99
CA PRO A 148 0.78 -0.58 -11.09
C PRO A 148 0.70 -1.30 -9.75
N GLU A 149 -0.31 -2.16 -9.60
CA GLU A 149 -0.39 -3.07 -8.46
C GLU A 149 0.74 -4.10 -8.52
N TRP A 150 1.30 -4.36 -7.35
CA TRP A 150 2.07 -5.56 -7.10
C TRP A 150 1.25 -6.50 -6.20
N ARG A 151 1.48 -7.80 -6.38
CA ARG A 151 0.94 -8.86 -5.52
C ARG A 151 2.12 -9.60 -4.92
N LYS A 152 2.20 -9.64 -3.58
CA LYS A 152 3.28 -10.37 -2.90
C LYS A 152 3.11 -11.86 -3.18
N THR A 153 4.10 -12.49 -3.80
CA THR A 153 4.13 -13.94 -3.99
C THR A 153 4.49 -14.65 -2.68
N PRO A 154 3.98 -15.87 -2.43
CA PRO A 154 4.26 -16.64 -1.20
C PRO A 154 5.75 -16.85 -0.94
N ASP A 155 6.58 -16.88 -1.99
CA ASP A 155 8.01 -17.19 -1.92
C ASP A 155 8.91 -15.98 -1.63
N CYS A 156 8.35 -14.77 -1.60
CA CYS A 156 9.10 -13.57 -1.22
C CYS A 156 9.01 -13.36 0.30
N ALA A 157 10.00 -13.86 1.05
CA ALA A 157 10.19 -13.54 2.47
C ALA A 157 10.69 -12.10 2.63
#